data_AF-A0A5C6Z833-F1
#
_entry.id   AF-A0A5C6Z833-F1
#
_cell.length_a   1.000
_cell.length_b   1.000
_cell.length_c   1.000
_cell.angle_alpha   90.00
_cell.angle_beta   90.00
_cell.angle_gamma   90.00
#
_symmetry.space_group_name_H-M   'P 1'
#
loop_
_entity.id
_entity.type
_entity.pdbx_description
1 polymer ?
#
loop_
_entity_poly.entity_id
_entity_poly.type
_entity_poly.pdbx_seq_one_letter_code
_entity_poly.pdbx_strand_id
1 'polypeptide(L)'
;RQAFEAAQALFKRWYEEQARAGAAPTRLALSLWAGETLRHQGVMEAQALVALGATPVWDATGRPTSIRLLSVAELGRPRVDVLLSITGSYRDQFPALMKLVDQAVAAAGEAEADNAIAANNRVIAAELRQAGLPAAQARTLAQARVFGNPAGDYGTGIADAVQDNGLQGGDGRPDPRLGQLFLSTMSQPYVDGEPLAVPAGQARQALGAHLRHTDAALMSRSSHLYAMVSSDDPFQYLGGLAAAARSPANTKGLALHVSQLQDAAEAHTETATQAIALEMQSRYLHPGWLKAQQAEGWAGALQVLKAVQYSFGWQSIAPGTVRADHWQSFYDVLVKDKHQLGVPAWLKQNPQAYAQALERLVQAERMGYWQPDAQTKQGLAALYRELTKDAPLSNELAAVRRWTADQLPQAVPALPVVPAAAPRPPAKAPERAPATVSPVPTVRGLALQRVPDAPKPEPRAATQRSLEQALAWVAMALLMSAGAMWQARRATNNDNNLSPQGTA
;
A
#
# COMPACT_ATOMS: atom_id res chain seq x y z
N ARG A 1 -23.14 0.48 10.10
CA ARG A 1 -23.43 0.38 11.55
C ARG A 1 -22.44 -0.54 12.24
N GLN A 2 -22.38 -1.84 11.89
CA GLN A 2 -21.37 -2.77 12.44
C GLN A 2 -19.92 -2.29 12.27
N ALA A 3 -19.55 -1.76 11.09
CA ALA A 3 -18.24 -1.15 10.88
C ALA A 3 -17.92 -0.01 11.87
N PHE A 4 -18.95 0.74 12.29
CA PHE A 4 -18.79 1.82 13.28
C PHE A 4 -18.59 1.27 14.69
N GLU A 5 -19.33 0.24 15.08
CA GLU A 5 -19.14 -0.45 16.37
C GLU A 5 -17.74 -1.09 16.46
N ALA A 6 -17.29 -1.76 15.40
CA ALA A 6 -15.95 -2.31 15.31
C ALA A 6 -14.88 -1.20 15.42
N ALA A 7 -15.07 -0.08 14.72
CA ALA A 7 -14.18 1.07 14.81
C ALA A 7 -14.12 1.67 16.23
N GLN A 8 -15.25 1.75 16.94
CA GLN A 8 -15.29 2.21 18.33
C GLN A 8 -14.44 1.31 19.23
N ALA A 9 -14.63 -0.02 19.14
CA ALA A 9 -13.91 -0.98 19.95
C ALA A 9 -12.40 -0.96 19.64
N LEU A 10 -12.03 -0.96 18.36
CA LEU A 10 -10.64 -0.92 17.90
C LEU A 10 -9.94 0.38 18.34
N PHE A 11 -10.55 1.53 18.07
CA PHE A 11 -9.97 2.83 18.42
C PHE A 11 -9.80 2.96 19.93
N LYS A 12 -10.81 2.55 20.72
CA LYS A 12 -10.75 2.62 22.19
C LYS A 12 -9.57 1.81 22.73
N ARG A 13 -9.43 0.54 22.31
CA ARG A 13 -8.32 -0.32 22.74
C ARG A 13 -6.97 0.28 22.36
N TRP A 14 -6.80 0.64 21.08
CA TRP A 14 -5.55 1.20 20.59
C TRP A 14 -5.19 2.51 21.33
N TYR A 15 -6.15 3.43 21.50
CA TYR A 15 -5.92 4.70 22.20
C TYR A 15 -5.51 4.48 23.67
N GLU A 16 -6.18 3.58 24.40
CA GLU A 16 -5.83 3.24 25.78
C GLU A 16 -4.43 2.62 25.88
N GLU A 17 -4.06 1.75 24.93
CA GLU A 17 -2.72 1.16 24.85
C GLU A 17 -1.64 2.20 24.59
N GLN A 18 -1.85 3.11 23.63
CA GLN A 18 -0.91 4.21 23.35
C GLN A 18 -0.76 5.14 24.57
N ALA A 19 -1.87 5.47 25.24
CA ALA A 19 -1.86 6.30 26.44
C ALA A 19 -1.07 5.64 27.59
N ARG A 20 -1.17 4.31 27.76
CA ARG A 20 -0.39 3.56 28.76
C ARG A 20 1.09 3.46 28.39
N ALA A 21 1.43 3.38 27.10
CA ALA A 21 2.80 3.26 26.62
C ALA A 21 3.58 4.58 26.66
N GLY A 22 2.90 5.72 26.85
CA GLY A 22 3.54 7.02 26.99
C GLY A 22 2.54 8.16 27.01
N ALA A 23 2.19 8.66 25.83
CA ALA A 23 1.23 9.75 25.67
C ALA A 23 0.13 9.34 24.70
N ALA A 24 -1.09 9.75 25.01
CA ALA A 24 -2.21 9.58 24.10
C ALA A 24 -1.96 10.35 22.79
N PRO A 25 -2.20 9.75 21.62
CA PRO A 25 -2.02 10.44 20.35
C PRO A 25 -3.01 11.59 20.24
N THR A 26 -2.53 12.72 19.77
CA THR A 26 -3.31 13.94 19.50
C THR A 26 -3.69 14.05 18.04
N ARG A 27 -2.94 13.39 17.15
CA ARG A 27 -3.24 13.31 15.72
C ARG A 27 -2.80 11.97 15.11
N LEU A 28 -3.66 11.38 14.28
CA LEU A 28 -3.36 10.15 13.53
C LEU A 28 -3.61 10.27 12.03
N ALA A 29 -2.73 9.67 11.23
CA ALA A 29 -2.95 9.49 9.81
C ALA A 29 -3.58 8.12 9.52
N LEU A 30 -4.47 8.08 8.54
CA LEU A 30 -5.14 6.86 8.07
C LEU A 30 -4.82 6.70 6.58
N SER A 31 -4.17 5.59 6.22
CA SER A 31 -3.96 5.21 4.82
C SER A 31 -5.19 4.45 4.33
N LEU A 32 -5.93 5.03 3.38
CA LEU A 32 -7.22 4.52 2.93
C LEU A 32 -7.18 4.00 1.49
N TRP A 33 -7.53 2.73 1.35
CA TRP A 33 -7.48 1.99 0.09
C TRP A 33 -8.87 1.52 -0.28
N ALA A 34 -9.24 1.66 -1.56
CA ALA A 34 -10.58 1.30 -2.01
C ALA A 34 -10.91 -0.18 -1.74
N GLY A 35 -9.97 -1.08 -2.06
CA GLY A 35 -10.16 -2.52 -1.87
C GLY A 35 -10.38 -2.91 -0.41
N GLU A 36 -9.65 -2.29 0.52
CA GLU A 36 -9.86 -2.50 1.95
C GLU A 36 -11.20 -1.92 2.41
N THR A 37 -11.52 -0.69 1.97
CA THR A 37 -12.78 0.01 2.31
C THR A 37 -14.00 -0.82 1.94
N LEU A 38 -13.99 -1.45 0.76
CA LEU A 38 -15.04 -2.36 0.31
C LEU A 38 -15.13 -3.62 1.19
N ARG A 39 -14.00 -4.24 1.54
CA ARG A 39 -13.96 -5.48 2.35
C ARG A 39 -14.45 -5.26 3.78
N HIS A 40 -13.95 -4.22 4.44
CA HIS A 40 -14.29 -3.91 5.82
C HIS A 40 -15.47 -2.93 5.96
N GLN A 41 -16.12 -2.53 4.85
CA GLN A 41 -17.33 -1.69 4.84
C GLN A 41 -17.19 -0.36 5.60
N GLY A 42 -16.02 0.27 5.52
CA GLY A 42 -15.81 1.61 6.09
C GLY A 42 -15.30 1.69 7.55
N VAL A 43 -14.69 0.64 8.11
CA VAL A 43 -14.11 0.64 9.47
C VAL A 43 -13.08 1.76 9.69
N MET A 44 -12.18 2.02 8.74
CA MET A 44 -11.12 3.04 8.91
C MET A 44 -11.67 4.47 8.89
N GLU A 45 -12.68 4.74 8.07
CA GLU A 45 -13.41 6.01 8.00
C GLU A 45 -14.21 6.20 9.29
N ALA A 46 -14.85 5.13 9.77
CA ALA A 46 -15.50 5.12 11.07
C ALA A 46 -14.49 5.37 12.21
N GLN A 47 -13.27 4.84 12.15
CA GLN A 47 -12.22 5.16 13.12
C GLN A 47 -11.86 6.65 13.09
N ALA A 48 -11.84 7.28 11.91
CA ALA A 48 -11.65 8.73 11.80
C ALA A 48 -12.77 9.50 12.52
N LEU A 49 -14.03 9.13 12.29
CA LEU A 49 -15.18 9.73 12.96
C LEU A 49 -15.13 9.52 14.49
N VAL A 50 -14.80 8.31 14.92
CA VAL A 50 -14.62 8.00 16.34
C VAL A 50 -13.53 8.88 16.92
N ALA A 51 -12.34 8.97 16.32
CA ALA A 51 -11.23 9.80 16.78
C ALA A 51 -11.65 11.27 17.02
N LEU A 52 -12.36 11.85 16.04
CA LEU A 52 -12.91 13.21 16.07
C LEU A 52 -14.06 13.39 17.09
N GLY A 53 -14.62 12.29 17.61
CA GLY A 53 -15.77 12.33 18.52
C GLY A 53 -17.08 12.61 17.79
N ALA A 54 -17.25 12.01 16.62
CA ALA A 54 -18.45 12.11 15.80
C ALA A 54 -19.10 10.73 15.60
N THR A 55 -20.43 10.73 15.52
CA THR A 55 -21.22 9.55 15.16
C THR A 55 -21.89 9.79 13.81
N PRO A 56 -21.83 8.86 12.85
CA PRO A 56 -22.56 9.00 11.59
C PRO A 56 -24.07 8.91 11.84
N VAL A 57 -24.83 9.69 11.10
CA VAL A 57 -26.29 9.63 11.01
C VAL A 57 -26.63 8.91 9.71
N TRP A 58 -27.46 7.87 9.82
CA TRP A 58 -27.87 7.05 8.68
C TRP A 58 -29.28 7.44 8.20
N ASP A 59 -29.47 7.45 6.89
CA ASP A 59 -30.81 7.53 6.30
C ASP A 59 -31.59 6.21 6.49
N ALA A 60 -32.84 6.19 6.03
CA ALA A 60 -33.71 5.02 6.12
C ALA A 60 -33.16 3.79 5.36
N THR A 61 -32.25 3.98 4.39
CA THR A 61 -31.62 2.88 3.65
C THR A 61 -30.28 2.44 4.27
N GLY A 62 -29.88 3.06 5.38
CA GLY A 62 -28.66 2.71 6.11
C GLY A 62 -27.40 3.37 5.55
N ARG A 63 -27.50 4.38 4.68
CA ARG A 63 -26.35 5.14 4.17
C ARG A 63 -26.01 6.28 5.12
N PRO A 64 -24.72 6.49 5.47
CA PRO A 64 -24.33 7.64 6.27
C PRO A 64 -24.48 8.92 5.44
N THR A 65 -25.25 9.88 5.93
CA THR A 65 -25.56 11.13 5.20
C THR A 65 -25.04 12.38 5.89
N SER A 66 -24.87 12.33 7.21
CA SER A 66 -24.31 13.42 8.02
C SER A 66 -23.68 12.85 9.29
N ILE A 67 -23.20 13.75 10.17
CA ILE A 67 -22.64 13.41 11.46
C ILE A 67 -23.41 14.08 12.59
N ARG A 68 -23.38 13.47 13.78
CA ARG A 68 -23.69 14.10 15.06
C ARG A 68 -22.42 14.13 15.89
N LEU A 69 -21.97 15.34 16.20
CA LEU A 69 -20.82 15.54 17.08
C LEU A 69 -21.21 15.22 18.53
N LEU A 70 -20.37 14.45 19.22
CA LEU A 70 -20.51 14.15 20.64
C LEU A 70 -19.93 15.29 21.46
N SER A 71 -20.55 15.62 22.60
CA SER A 71 -19.91 16.47 23.62
C SER A 71 -18.68 15.78 24.22
N VAL A 72 -17.76 16.55 24.82
CA VAL A 72 -16.60 15.96 25.52
C VAL A 72 -17.03 15.01 26.63
N ALA A 73 -18.13 15.33 27.33
CA ALA A 73 -18.68 14.49 28.39
C ALA A 73 -19.20 13.14 27.86
N GLU A 74 -19.91 13.12 26.72
CA GLU A 74 -20.33 11.88 26.06
C GLU A 74 -19.14 11.08 25.50
N LEU A 75 -18.12 11.77 24.99
CA LEU A 75 -16.95 11.15 24.39
C LEU A 75 -16.03 10.47 25.43
N GLY A 76 -15.95 11.04 26.64
CA GLY A 76 -15.17 10.48 27.75
C GLY A 76 -13.65 10.58 27.59
N ARG A 77 -13.16 11.32 26.59
CA ARG A 77 -11.73 11.57 26.31
C ARG A 77 -11.55 12.84 25.46
N PRO A 78 -10.33 13.38 25.34
CA PRO A 78 -10.02 14.38 24.32
C PRO A 78 -10.29 13.88 22.90
N ARG A 79 -10.66 14.81 22.01
CA ARG A 79 -10.72 14.53 20.57
C ARG A 79 -9.32 14.33 20.01
N VAL A 80 -9.20 13.45 19.03
CA VAL A 80 -7.96 13.19 18.31
C VAL A 80 -8.15 13.63 16.87
N ASP A 81 -7.25 14.49 16.38
CA ASP A 81 -7.27 14.99 15.01
C ASP A 81 -6.86 13.87 14.04
N VAL A 82 -7.24 13.99 12.78
CA VAL A 82 -7.01 12.97 11.76
C VAL A 82 -6.27 13.54 10.55
N LEU A 83 -5.73 12.67 9.70
CA LEU A 83 -5.22 12.98 8.38
C LEU A 83 -5.49 11.78 7.48
N LEU A 84 -6.24 11.94 6.39
CA LEU A 84 -6.50 10.86 5.46
C LEU A 84 -5.50 10.94 4.30
N SER A 85 -4.76 9.85 4.10
CA SER A 85 -3.95 9.64 2.90
C SER A 85 -4.67 8.61 2.03
N ILE A 86 -5.23 9.07 0.92
CA ILE A 86 -6.10 8.26 0.08
C ILE A 86 -5.38 7.81 -1.19
N THR A 87 -5.56 6.55 -1.57
CA THR A 87 -5.14 6.06 -2.89
C THR A 87 -5.96 6.70 -4.01
N GLY A 88 -5.42 6.78 -5.23
CA GLY A 88 -6.18 7.26 -6.40
C GLY A 88 -7.49 6.48 -6.59
N SER A 89 -7.48 5.15 -6.42
CA SER A 89 -8.69 4.34 -6.51
C SER A 89 -9.71 4.64 -5.40
N TYR A 90 -9.26 5.05 -4.21
CA TYR A 90 -10.16 5.47 -3.12
C TYR A 90 -10.84 6.79 -3.46
N ARG A 91 -10.07 7.78 -3.92
CA ARG A 91 -10.57 9.10 -4.38
C ARG A 91 -11.73 8.94 -5.35
N ASP A 92 -11.61 8.03 -6.31
CA ASP A 92 -12.60 7.87 -7.38
C ASP A 92 -13.90 7.21 -6.91
N GLN A 93 -13.86 6.44 -5.83
CA GLN A 93 -15.00 5.63 -5.36
C GLN A 93 -15.70 6.19 -4.14
N PHE A 94 -15.00 6.93 -3.28
CA PHE A 94 -15.49 7.31 -1.96
C PHE A 94 -15.49 8.83 -1.66
N PRO A 95 -15.82 9.74 -2.62
CA PRO A 95 -15.88 11.17 -2.33
C PRO A 95 -16.93 11.51 -1.26
N ALA A 96 -18.02 10.74 -1.17
CA ALA A 96 -19.03 10.91 -0.13
C ALA A 96 -18.50 10.62 1.29
N LEU A 97 -17.59 9.65 1.45
CA LEU A 97 -16.97 9.34 2.74
C LEU A 97 -15.93 10.41 3.11
N MET A 98 -15.18 10.92 2.13
CA MET A 98 -14.27 12.07 2.33
C MET A 98 -15.04 13.27 2.88
N LYS A 99 -16.14 13.63 2.22
CA LYS A 99 -17.04 14.71 2.65
C LYS A 99 -17.58 14.49 4.06
N LEU A 100 -17.95 13.27 4.42
CA LEU A 100 -18.45 12.94 5.75
C LEU A 100 -17.39 13.20 6.84
N VAL A 101 -16.12 12.88 6.56
CA VAL A 101 -15.01 13.16 7.49
C VAL A 101 -14.72 14.66 7.54
N ASP A 102 -14.75 15.37 6.41
CA ASP A 102 -14.58 16.83 6.38
C ASP A 102 -15.63 17.55 7.24
N GLN A 103 -16.90 17.11 7.19
CA GLN A 103 -17.96 17.61 8.08
C GLN A 103 -17.62 17.41 9.56
N ALA A 104 -17.11 16.23 9.92
CA ALA A 104 -16.72 15.94 11.30
C ALA A 104 -15.51 16.77 11.75
N VAL A 105 -14.53 16.99 10.86
CA VAL A 105 -13.36 17.84 11.13
C VAL A 105 -13.78 19.29 11.35
N ALA A 106 -14.66 19.82 10.48
CA ALA A 106 -15.16 21.19 10.61
C ALA A 106 -15.93 21.38 11.92
N ALA A 107 -16.87 20.48 12.23
CA ALA A 107 -17.63 20.53 13.47
C ALA A 107 -16.73 20.38 14.72
N ALA A 108 -15.80 19.42 14.71
CA ALA A 108 -14.86 19.23 15.81
C ALA A 108 -13.94 20.43 15.98
N GLY A 109 -13.45 21.03 14.90
CA GLY A 109 -12.52 22.16 14.95
C GLY A 109 -13.08 23.44 15.58
N GLU A 110 -14.40 23.57 15.66
CA GLU A 110 -15.10 24.71 16.27
C GLU A 110 -15.71 24.38 17.64
N ALA A 111 -15.74 23.11 18.04
CA ALA A 111 -16.43 22.65 19.22
C ALA A 111 -15.77 23.08 20.54
N GLU A 112 -14.44 23.04 20.60
CA GLU A 112 -13.67 23.49 21.76
C GLU A 112 -12.43 24.27 21.30
N ALA A 113 -12.17 25.44 21.90
CA ALA A 113 -11.12 26.36 21.44
C ALA A 113 -9.70 25.78 21.42
N ASP A 114 -9.41 24.86 22.35
CA ASP A 114 -8.08 24.27 22.55
C ASP A 114 -8.08 22.74 22.37
N ASN A 115 -9.04 22.17 21.63
CA ASN A 115 -8.91 20.76 21.24
C ASN A 115 -7.78 20.54 20.21
N ALA A 116 -7.41 19.27 19.99
CA ALA A 116 -6.33 18.92 19.08
C ALA A 116 -6.55 19.41 17.63
N ILE A 117 -7.79 19.44 17.15
CA ILE A 117 -8.11 19.89 15.78
C ILE A 117 -7.87 21.39 15.64
N ALA A 118 -8.40 22.19 16.57
CA ALA A 118 -8.24 23.65 16.61
C ALA A 118 -6.76 24.05 16.83
N ALA A 119 -6.05 23.35 17.73
CA ALA A 119 -4.63 23.55 17.96
C ALA A 119 -3.80 23.27 16.68
N ASN A 120 -4.02 22.12 16.04
CA ASN A 120 -3.33 21.76 14.80
C ASN A 120 -3.65 22.73 13.65
N ASN A 121 -4.91 23.16 13.50
CA ASN A 121 -5.29 24.17 12.51
C ASN A 121 -4.48 25.46 12.71
N ARG A 122 -4.34 25.94 13.96
CA ARG A 122 -3.56 27.15 14.27
C ARG A 122 -2.08 26.97 13.94
N VAL A 123 -1.48 25.87 14.40
CA VAL A 123 -0.04 25.61 14.21
C VAL A 123 0.29 25.45 12.73
N ILE A 124 -0.47 24.64 12.00
CA ILE A 124 -0.25 24.40 10.57
C ILE A 124 -0.47 25.67 9.75
N ALA A 125 -1.52 26.45 10.05
CA ALA A 125 -1.74 27.73 9.38
C ALA A 125 -0.59 28.72 9.65
N ALA A 126 -0.04 28.74 10.87
CA ALA A 126 1.11 29.57 11.19
C ALA A 126 2.36 29.14 10.41
N GLU A 127 2.65 27.83 10.33
CA GLU A 127 3.76 27.31 9.54
C GLU A 127 3.62 27.65 8.04
N LEU A 128 2.44 27.48 7.48
CA LEU A 128 2.19 27.79 6.07
C LEU A 128 2.32 29.29 5.78
N ARG A 129 1.90 30.15 6.70
CA ARG A 129 2.12 31.60 6.60
C ARG A 129 3.60 31.96 6.66
N GLN A 130 4.35 31.34 7.56
CA GLN A 130 5.81 31.52 7.63
C GLN A 130 6.51 31.04 6.36
N ALA A 131 5.96 30.02 5.70
CA ALA A 131 6.40 29.53 4.39
C ALA A 131 5.93 30.42 3.20
N GLY A 132 5.30 31.57 3.47
CA GLY A 132 4.95 32.57 2.47
C GLY A 132 3.54 32.46 1.89
N LEU A 133 2.68 31.58 2.41
CA LEU A 133 1.30 31.49 1.93
C LEU A 133 0.43 32.63 2.47
N PRO A 134 -0.49 33.19 1.65
CA PRO A 134 -1.50 34.14 2.12
C PRO A 134 -2.33 33.56 3.26
N ALA A 135 -2.70 34.39 4.24
CA ALA A 135 -3.38 33.95 5.46
C ALA A 135 -4.67 33.15 5.21
N ALA A 136 -5.47 33.55 4.21
CA ALA A 136 -6.70 32.84 3.83
C ALA A 136 -6.38 31.43 3.30
N GLN A 137 -5.41 31.34 2.38
CA GLN A 137 -5.01 30.06 1.79
C GLN A 137 -4.36 29.13 2.82
N ALA A 138 -3.51 29.67 3.69
CA ALA A 138 -2.91 28.92 4.79
C ALA A 138 -3.98 28.36 5.74
N ARG A 139 -5.04 29.13 6.03
CA ARG A 139 -6.17 28.66 6.83
C ARG A 139 -6.92 27.52 6.15
N THR A 140 -7.27 27.67 4.86
CA THR A 140 -7.96 26.63 4.09
C THR A 140 -7.14 25.33 4.04
N LEU A 141 -5.85 25.42 3.73
CA LEU A 141 -4.97 24.26 3.68
C LEU A 141 -4.76 23.63 5.05
N ALA A 142 -4.64 24.43 6.12
CA ALA A 142 -4.53 23.93 7.47
C ALA A 142 -5.80 23.22 7.97
N GLN A 143 -6.96 23.47 7.37
CA GLN A 143 -8.23 22.79 7.66
C GLN A 143 -8.44 21.54 6.81
N ALA A 144 -7.83 21.45 5.62
CA ALA A 144 -7.91 20.26 4.78
C ALA A 144 -7.34 19.04 5.52
N ARG A 145 -8.04 17.90 5.46
CA ARG A 145 -7.60 16.64 6.10
C ARG A 145 -7.45 15.49 5.14
N VAL A 146 -7.81 15.65 3.88
CA VAL A 146 -7.76 14.57 2.90
C VAL A 146 -6.74 14.90 1.83
N PHE A 147 -5.77 14.02 1.63
CA PHE A 147 -4.68 14.17 0.66
C PHE A 147 -4.49 12.89 -0.15
N GLY A 148 -4.25 13.02 -1.45
CA GLY A 148 -4.00 11.88 -2.34
C GLY A 148 -3.34 12.26 -3.65
N ASN A 149 -3.43 11.38 -4.64
CA ASN A 149 -2.99 11.67 -6.00
C ASN A 149 -3.93 12.66 -6.71
N PRO A 150 -3.42 13.56 -7.57
CA PRO A 150 -4.25 14.34 -8.51
C PRO A 150 -5.20 13.45 -9.33
N ALA A 151 -6.35 14.01 -9.75
CA ALA A 151 -7.30 13.27 -10.57
C ALA A 151 -6.63 12.72 -11.85
N GLY A 152 -6.84 11.42 -12.11
CA GLY A 152 -6.20 10.71 -13.22
C GLY A 152 -4.83 10.10 -12.90
N ASP A 153 -4.18 10.51 -11.82
CA ASP A 153 -2.91 9.93 -11.37
C ASP A 153 -3.13 8.86 -10.29
N TYR A 154 -2.26 7.85 -10.27
CA TYR A 154 -2.28 6.72 -9.33
C TYR A 154 -0.87 6.32 -8.92
N GLY A 155 -0.73 5.77 -7.71
CA GLY A 155 0.53 5.25 -7.20
C GLY A 155 1.44 6.34 -6.62
N THR A 156 2.52 5.90 -6.00
CA THR A 156 3.48 6.82 -5.34
C THR A 156 4.80 6.94 -6.11
N GLY A 157 5.05 6.03 -7.06
CA GLY A 157 6.36 5.86 -7.72
C GLY A 157 7.45 5.26 -6.82
N ILE A 158 7.13 4.97 -5.55
CA ILE A 158 8.12 4.52 -4.57
C ILE A 158 8.55 3.08 -4.84
N ALA A 159 7.66 2.20 -5.33
CA ALA A 159 8.03 0.82 -5.67
C ALA A 159 9.20 0.79 -6.66
N ASP A 160 9.12 1.56 -7.74
CA ASP A 160 10.19 1.64 -8.73
C ASP A 160 11.46 2.26 -8.11
N ALA A 161 11.30 3.35 -7.37
CA ALA A 161 12.42 4.06 -6.74
C ALA A 161 13.21 3.18 -5.76
N VAL A 162 12.54 2.29 -5.02
CA VAL A 162 13.25 1.38 -4.09
C VAL A 162 13.96 0.22 -4.79
N GLN A 163 13.56 -0.13 -6.01
CA GLN A 163 14.25 -1.17 -6.77
C GLN A 163 15.48 -0.65 -7.52
N ASP A 164 15.59 0.67 -7.73
CA ASP A 164 16.68 1.30 -8.47
C ASP A 164 18.04 1.26 -7.73
N ASN A 165 19.12 1.22 -8.49
CA ASN A 165 20.52 1.29 -8.05
C ASN A 165 20.88 2.66 -7.45
N GLY A 166 20.02 3.67 -7.63
CA GLY A 166 20.25 5.04 -7.23
C GLY A 166 20.02 5.36 -5.76
N LEU A 167 19.46 4.45 -4.94
CA LEU A 167 19.16 4.71 -3.53
C LEU A 167 20.43 5.07 -2.73
N GLN A 168 20.33 6.13 -1.93
CA GLN A 168 21.41 6.69 -1.10
C GLN A 168 21.15 6.51 0.41
N GLY A 169 20.10 5.77 0.78
CA GLY A 169 19.88 5.38 2.19
C GLY A 169 21.00 4.48 2.72
N GLY A 170 21.13 4.41 4.05
CA GLY A 170 22.15 3.59 4.71
C GLY A 170 22.19 3.84 6.22
N ASP A 171 22.77 2.90 6.98
CA ASP A 171 23.01 3.02 8.43
C ASP A 171 21.74 3.38 9.23
N GLY A 172 20.62 2.72 8.90
CA GLY A 172 19.32 2.95 9.54
C GLY A 172 18.62 4.25 9.13
N ARG A 173 19.14 4.98 8.14
CA ARG A 173 18.50 6.19 7.58
C ARG A 173 17.95 5.91 6.19
N PRO A 174 16.68 6.25 5.90
CA PRO A 174 16.11 6.12 4.57
C PRO A 174 16.65 7.23 3.68
N ASP A 175 16.52 7.04 2.38
CA ASP A 175 16.81 8.08 1.41
C ASP A 175 15.76 9.20 1.51
N PRO A 176 16.16 10.47 1.78
CA PRO A 176 15.22 11.57 1.91
C PRO A 176 14.41 11.83 0.63
N ARG A 177 14.88 11.38 -0.54
CA ARG A 177 14.16 11.50 -1.81
C ARG A 177 12.89 10.66 -1.84
N LEU A 178 12.80 9.57 -1.06
CA LEU A 178 11.57 8.76 -0.98
C LEU A 178 10.42 9.55 -0.33
N GLY A 179 10.70 10.31 0.74
CA GLY A 179 9.71 11.21 1.34
C GLY A 179 9.33 12.35 0.40
N GLN A 180 10.29 12.90 -0.34
CA GLN A 180 10.01 13.94 -1.35
C GLN A 180 9.15 13.41 -2.51
N LEU A 181 9.39 12.17 -2.93
CA LEU A 181 8.60 11.49 -3.96
C LEU A 181 7.17 11.21 -3.48
N PHE A 182 7.01 10.79 -2.22
CA PHE A 182 5.67 10.66 -1.63
C PHE A 182 4.94 12.01 -1.63
N LEU A 183 5.59 13.07 -1.15
CA LEU A 183 4.99 14.41 -1.16
C LEU A 183 4.67 14.87 -2.58
N SER A 184 5.53 14.64 -3.57
CA SER A 184 5.26 15.08 -4.95
C SER A 184 4.06 14.40 -5.59
N THR A 185 3.74 13.16 -5.20
CA THR A 185 2.68 12.35 -5.82
C THR A 185 1.38 12.32 -5.01
N MET A 186 1.45 12.45 -3.68
CA MET A 186 0.31 12.24 -2.76
C MET A 186 -0.23 13.50 -2.09
N SER A 187 0.20 14.70 -2.52
CA SER A 187 -0.13 15.95 -1.84
C SER A 187 -1.38 16.67 -2.34
N GLN A 188 -2.15 16.18 -3.32
CA GLN A 188 -3.35 16.88 -3.77
C GLN A 188 -4.37 16.94 -2.62
N PRO A 189 -4.72 18.14 -2.10
CA PRO A 189 -5.75 18.26 -1.09
C PRO A 189 -7.14 18.03 -1.70
N TYR A 190 -8.02 17.42 -0.90
CA TYR A 190 -9.43 17.25 -1.18
C TYR A 190 -10.26 17.83 -0.04
N VAL A 191 -11.35 18.51 -0.39
CA VAL A 191 -12.33 19.10 0.53
C VAL A 191 -13.73 18.86 -0.04
N ASP A 192 -14.65 18.42 0.80
CA ASP A 192 -16.02 18.04 0.42
C ASP A 192 -16.08 16.94 -0.65
N GLY A 193 -15.03 16.10 -0.69
CA GLY A 193 -14.88 15.05 -1.70
C GLY A 193 -14.32 15.51 -3.04
N GLU A 194 -13.99 16.79 -3.19
CA GLU A 194 -13.51 17.38 -4.45
C GLU A 194 -12.07 17.89 -4.33
N PRO A 195 -11.28 17.87 -5.42
CA PRO A 195 -9.91 18.38 -5.38
C PRO A 195 -9.89 19.89 -5.18
N LEU A 196 -9.13 20.37 -4.19
CA LEU A 196 -8.92 21.79 -3.97
C LEU A 196 -7.85 22.31 -4.95
N ALA A 197 -8.18 23.36 -5.72
CA ALA A 197 -7.26 23.97 -6.68
C ALA A 197 -6.11 24.69 -5.96
N VAL A 198 -4.94 24.06 -5.92
CA VAL A 198 -3.74 24.59 -5.25
C VAL A 198 -2.50 24.26 -6.08
N PRO A 199 -1.54 25.19 -6.25
CA PRO A 199 -0.25 24.89 -6.86
C PRO A 199 0.44 23.70 -6.19
N ALA A 200 1.00 22.77 -6.97
CA ALA A 200 1.61 21.54 -6.45
C ALA A 200 2.69 21.78 -5.38
N GLY A 201 3.44 22.89 -5.46
CA GLY A 201 4.41 23.27 -4.43
C GLY A 201 3.78 23.58 -3.07
N GLN A 202 2.66 24.30 -3.06
CA GLN A 202 1.92 24.64 -1.84
C GLN A 202 1.18 23.43 -1.28
N ALA A 203 0.65 22.56 -2.15
CA ALA A 203 0.07 21.29 -1.77
C ALA A 203 1.09 20.41 -1.01
N ARG A 204 2.33 20.30 -1.52
CA ARG A 204 3.44 19.62 -0.83
C ARG A 204 3.77 20.25 0.53
N GLN A 205 3.81 21.58 0.60
CA GLN A 205 4.06 22.28 1.87
C GLN A 205 2.96 21.99 2.90
N ALA A 206 1.69 21.94 2.47
CA ALA A 206 0.56 21.59 3.32
C ALA A 206 0.65 20.16 3.85
N LEU A 207 0.76 19.15 2.98
CA LEU A 207 0.85 17.76 3.44
C LEU A 207 2.07 17.56 4.36
N GLY A 208 3.23 18.14 4.00
CA GLY A 208 4.42 18.10 4.85
C GLY A 208 4.19 18.73 6.24
N ALA A 209 3.42 19.82 6.33
CA ALA A 209 3.06 20.43 7.61
C ALA A 209 2.12 19.53 8.42
N HIS A 210 1.09 18.93 7.80
CA HIS A 210 0.23 17.98 8.49
C HIS A 210 1.00 16.78 9.05
N LEU A 211 1.92 16.21 8.25
CA LEU A 211 2.70 15.04 8.66
C LEU A 211 3.69 15.35 9.79
N ARG A 212 4.25 16.57 9.86
CA ARG A 212 5.11 16.97 10.99
C ARG A 212 4.40 16.93 12.33
N HIS A 213 3.09 17.19 12.35
CA HIS A 213 2.24 17.21 13.55
C HIS A 213 1.43 15.93 13.75
N THR A 214 1.82 14.82 13.09
CA THR A 214 1.12 13.53 13.20
C THR A 214 1.92 12.57 14.09
N ASP A 215 1.24 11.93 15.04
CA ASP A 215 1.86 11.04 16.03
C ASP A 215 1.97 9.59 15.52
N ALA A 216 0.93 9.11 14.83
CA ALA A 216 0.85 7.74 14.34
C ALA A 216 0.17 7.65 12.97
N ALA A 217 0.46 6.61 12.20
CA ALA A 217 -0.25 6.24 10.99
C ALA A 217 -0.77 4.81 11.06
N LEU A 218 -2.01 4.61 10.64
CA LEU A 218 -2.69 3.33 10.61
C LEU A 218 -3.05 2.96 9.17
N MET A 219 -2.88 1.70 8.81
CA MET A 219 -3.54 1.08 7.66
C MET A 219 -4.42 -0.09 8.12
N SER A 220 -5.37 -0.52 7.31
CA SER A 220 -6.09 -1.77 7.55
C SER A 220 -5.50 -2.95 6.78
N ARG A 221 -5.70 -4.14 7.33
CA ARG A 221 -5.54 -5.40 6.63
C ARG A 221 -6.76 -6.27 6.91
N SER A 222 -7.54 -6.59 5.88
CA SER A 222 -8.79 -7.36 5.99
C SER A 222 -8.71 -8.74 5.34
N SER A 223 -7.51 -9.24 5.06
CA SER A 223 -7.31 -10.50 4.32
C SER A 223 -6.27 -11.42 4.94
N HIS A 224 -6.53 -12.73 4.88
CA HIS A 224 -5.50 -13.76 5.08
C HIS A 224 -4.63 -13.98 3.83
N LEU A 225 -5.04 -13.51 2.65
CA LEU A 225 -4.24 -13.65 1.43
C LEU A 225 -3.16 -12.57 1.37
N TYR A 226 -3.57 -11.31 1.48
CA TYR A 226 -2.68 -10.15 1.44
C TYR A 226 -2.26 -9.71 2.85
N ALA A 227 -1.01 -9.31 2.97
CA ALA A 227 -0.35 -8.84 4.18
C ALA A 227 0.72 -7.78 3.81
N MET A 228 1.52 -7.35 4.78
CA MET A 228 2.39 -6.18 4.69
C MET A 228 3.55 -6.34 3.70
N VAL A 229 4.07 -7.56 3.52
CA VAL A 229 5.20 -7.89 2.63
C VAL A 229 4.73 -8.69 1.41
N SER A 230 3.44 -8.96 1.28
CA SER A 230 2.86 -9.69 0.14
C SER A 230 2.70 -8.86 -1.12
N SER A 231 2.69 -7.53 -1.00
CA SER A 231 2.67 -6.57 -2.09
C SER A 231 3.56 -5.38 -1.75
N ASP A 232 3.79 -4.53 -2.74
CA ASP A 232 4.55 -3.30 -2.62
C ASP A 232 3.75 -2.13 -2.04
N ASP A 233 2.43 -2.11 -2.22
CA ASP A 233 1.57 -1.03 -1.76
C ASP A 233 1.75 -0.68 -0.25
N PRO A 234 1.84 -1.64 0.70
CA PRO A 234 1.92 -1.30 2.11
C PRO A 234 3.10 -0.39 2.46
N PHE A 235 4.29 -0.69 1.94
CA PHE A 235 5.46 0.16 2.18
C PHE A 235 5.38 1.47 1.41
N GLN A 236 4.82 1.46 0.20
CA GLN A 236 4.67 2.67 -0.60
C GLN A 236 3.75 3.71 0.07
N TYR A 237 2.63 3.27 0.64
CA TYR A 237 1.65 4.18 1.24
C TYR A 237 1.94 4.45 2.73
N LEU A 238 2.01 3.43 3.59
CA LEU A 238 2.25 3.66 5.03
C LEU A 238 3.72 4.00 5.31
N GLY A 239 4.65 3.31 4.67
CA GLY A 239 6.06 3.68 4.72
C GLY A 239 6.31 5.04 4.09
N GLY A 240 5.61 5.37 3.00
CA GLY A 240 5.63 6.71 2.37
C GLY A 240 5.25 7.84 3.31
N LEU A 241 4.17 7.68 4.09
CA LEU A 241 3.81 8.61 5.16
C LEU A 241 4.95 8.77 6.18
N ALA A 242 5.56 7.67 6.60
CA ALA A 242 6.68 7.69 7.53
C ALA A 242 7.90 8.44 6.98
N ALA A 243 8.22 8.23 5.69
CA ALA A 243 9.34 8.90 5.03
C ALA A 243 9.06 10.39 4.83
N ALA A 244 7.83 10.77 4.49
CA ALA A 244 7.43 12.16 4.30
C ALA A 244 7.28 12.95 5.62
N ALA A 245 6.97 12.27 6.74
CA ALA A 245 6.90 12.88 8.07
C ALA A 245 8.29 13.24 8.65
N ARG A 246 9.37 12.65 8.13
CA ARG A 246 10.73 12.92 8.60
C ARG A 246 11.12 14.35 8.29
N SER A 247 11.57 15.05 9.31
CA SER A 247 12.17 16.37 9.19
C SER A 247 13.25 16.53 10.24
N PRO A 248 14.18 17.50 10.10
CA PRO A 248 15.15 17.80 11.16
C PRO A 248 14.50 18.07 12.53
N ALA A 249 13.26 18.57 12.55
CA ALA A 249 12.48 18.85 13.75
C ALA A 249 11.71 17.64 14.31
N ASN A 250 11.45 16.60 13.50
CA ASN A 250 10.77 15.38 13.92
C ASN A 250 11.71 14.18 13.75
N THR A 251 12.52 13.94 14.78
CA THR A 251 13.48 12.81 14.84
C THR A 251 12.84 11.50 15.31
N LYS A 252 11.69 11.56 16.00
CA LYS A 252 10.94 10.38 16.45
C LYS A 252 10.30 9.63 15.28
N GLY A 253 9.97 10.34 14.21
CA GLY A 253 9.25 9.77 13.07
C GLY A 253 7.79 9.46 13.42
N LEU A 254 7.13 8.73 12.53
CA LEU A 254 5.72 8.39 12.62
C LEU A 254 5.57 6.95 13.10
N ALA A 255 4.82 6.71 14.19
CA ALA A 255 4.53 5.35 14.65
C ALA A 255 3.61 4.64 13.64
N LEU A 256 4.01 3.46 13.14
CA LEU A 256 3.28 2.75 12.09
C LEU A 256 2.52 1.56 12.66
N HIS A 257 1.22 1.52 12.37
CA HIS A 257 0.29 0.53 12.90
C HIS A 257 -0.57 -0.10 11.81
N VAL A 258 -1.06 -1.31 12.09
CA VAL A 258 -1.93 -2.08 11.22
C VAL A 258 -3.15 -2.52 12.01
N SER A 259 -4.34 -2.12 11.56
CA SER A 259 -5.61 -2.66 12.02
C SER A 259 -5.85 -4.00 11.33
N GLN A 260 -5.69 -5.09 12.07
CA GLN A 260 -5.96 -6.47 11.64
C GLN A 260 -7.47 -6.71 11.70
N LEU A 261 -8.09 -6.90 10.54
CA LEU A 261 -9.54 -6.99 10.30
C LEU A 261 -9.95 -8.25 9.54
N GLN A 262 -9.01 -9.15 9.25
CA GLN A 262 -9.26 -10.40 8.53
C GLN A 262 -10.18 -11.37 9.28
N ASP A 263 -10.20 -11.28 10.62
CA ASP A 263 -11.13 -11.97 11.50
C ASP A 263 -11.90 -10.94 12.32
N ALA A 264 -13.22 -10.91 12.16
CA ALA A 264 -14.09 -9.96 12.85
C ALA A 264 -14.14 -10.18 14.37
N ALA A 265 -13.94 -11.41 14.85
CA ALA A 265 -13.94 -11.74 16.27
C ALA A 265 -12.63 -11.36 16.96
N GLU A 266 -11.53 -11.29 16.21
CA GLU A 266 -10.19 -11.02 16.72
C GLU A 266 -9.61 -9.68 16.24
N ALA A 267 -10.47 -8.73 15.86
CA ALA A 267 -10.03 -7.47 15.32
C ALA A 267 -9.15 -6.69 16.33
N HIS A 268 -7.93 -6.35 15.95
CA HIS A 268 -6.98 -5.64 16.83
C HIS A 268 -6.05 -4.73 16.02
N THR A 269 -5.28 -3.90 16.71
CA THR A 269 -4.27 -3.04 16.08
C THR A 269 -2.90 -3.39 16.65
N GLU A 270 -1.93 -3.63 15.77
CA GLU A 270 -0.54 -3.91 16.15
C GLU A 270 0.43 -2.99 15.42
N THR A 271 1.70 -3.00 15.79
CA THR A 271 2.72 -2.23 15.06
C THR A 271 3.04 -2.88 13.71
N ALA A 272 3.43 -2.08 12.71
CA ALA A 272 3.88 -2.61 11.43
C ALA A 272 5.08 -3.56 11.59
N THR A 273 5.99 -3.30 12.53
CA THR A 273 7.12 -4.19 12.84
C THR A 273 6.66 -5.56 13.36
N GLN A 274 5.66 -5.60 14.25
CA GLN A 274 5.08 -6.87 14.74
C GLN A 274 4.41 -7.64 13.59
N ALA A 275 3.57 -6.95 12.80
CA ALA A 275 2.87 -7.54 11.66
C ALA A 275 3.84 -8.17 10.65
N ILE A 276 4.89 -7.42 10.27
CA ILE A 276 5.92 -7.86 9.33
C ILE A 276 6.72 -9.04 9.89
N ALA A 277 7.10 -9.01 11.18
CA ALA A 277 7.84 -10.11 11.79
C ALA A 277 7.02 -11.41 11.82
N LEU A 278 5.74 -11.33 12.18
CA LEU A 278 4.82 -12.47 12.18
C LEU A 278 4.60 -13.01 10.76
N GLU A 279 4.37 -12.13 9.79
CA GLU A 279 4.23 -12.50 8.38
C GLU A 279 5.47 -13.21 7.84
N MET A 280 6.66 -12.69 8.17
CA MET A 280 7.94 -13.26 7.76
C MET A 280 8.09 -14.72 8.22
N GLN A 281 7.79 -15.00 9.48
CA GLN A 281 7.91 -16.33 10.08
C GLN A 281 6.80 -17.30 9.66
N SER A 282 5.58 -16.80 9.47
CA SER A 282 4.44 -17.64 9.06
C SER A 282 4.39 -17.92 7.55
N ARG A 283 5.17 -17.19 6.75
CA ARG A 283 5.19 -17.32 5.28
C ARG A 283 6.60 -17.52 4.74
N TYR A 284 7.34 -16.45 4.50
CA TYR A 284 8.51 -16.48 3.61
C TYR A 284 9.67 -17.32 4.13
N LEU A 285 9.78 -17.43 5.46
CA LEU A 285 10.77 -18.26 6.12
C LEU A 285 10.21 -19.63 6.53
N HIS A 286 8.93 -19.89 6.31
CA HIS A 286 8.24 -21.10 6.73
C HIS A 286 8.37 -22.23 5.69
N PRO A 287 8.75 -23.46 6.08
CA PRO A 287 8.93 -24.56 5.14
C PRO A 287 7.65 -24.93 4.39
N GLY A 288 6.49 -24.81 5.04
CA GLY A 288 5.20 -25.11 4.40
C GLY A 288 4.86 -24.15 3.25
N TRP A 289 5.18 -22.86 3.39
CA TRP A 289 4.94 -21.90 2.31
C TRP A 289 5.93 -22.11 1.17
N LEU A 290 7.21 -22.35 1.47
CA LEU A 290 8.23 -22.62 0.47
C LEU A 290 7.90 -23.87 -0.37
N LYS A 291 7.47 -24.95 0.29
CA LYS A 291 7.02 -26.18 -0.39
C LYS A 291 5.83 -25.91 -1.32
N ALA A 292 4.89 -25.07 -0.90
CA ALA A 292 3.77 -24.67 -1.74
C ALA A 292 4.24 -23.84 -2.95
N GLN A 293 5.18 -22.90 -2.77
CA GLN A 293 5.74 -22.14 -3.90
C GLN A 293 6.55 -23.04 -4.85
N GLN A 294 7.29 -24.02 -4.35
CA GLN A 294 7.98 -25.00 -5.19
C GLN A 294 7.02 -25.76 -6.11
N ALA A 295 5.84 -26.12 -5.61
CA ALA A 295 4.81 -26.79 -6.41
C ALA A 295 4.27 -25.91 -7.56
N GLU A 296 4.33 -24.59 -7.42
CA GLU A 296 3.94 -23.61 -8.45
C GLU A 296 5.07 -23.26 -9.44
N GLY A 297 6.23 -23.92 -9.34
CA GLY A 297 7.34 -23.77 -10.27
C GLY A 297 7.84 -22.31 -10.41
N TRP A 298 7.86 -21.80 -11.64
CA TRP A 298 8.32 -20.44 -11.94
C TRP A 298 7.50 -19.35 -11.25
N ALA A 299 6.17 -19.51 -11.19
CA ALA A 299 5.30 -18.53 -10.55
C ALA A 299 5.58 -18.43 -9.05
N GLY A 300 5.87 -19.55 -8.40
CA GLY A 300 6.29 -19.56 -6.99
C GLY A 300 7.66 -18.92 -6.76
N ALA A 301 8.62 -19.11 -7.67
CA ALA A 301 9.93 -18.45 -7.59
C ALA A 301 9.79 -16.92 -7.66
N LEU A 302 8.81 -16.40 -8.43
CA LEU A 302 8.50 -14.97 -8.42
C LEU A 302 7.91 -14.49 -7.09
N GLN A 303 7.12 -15.31 -6.39
CA GLN A 303 6.62 -14.93 -5.06
C GLN A 303 7.75 -14.85 -4.03
N VAL A 304 8.74 -15.75 -4.13
CA VAL A 304 9.96 -15.67 -3.31
C VAL A 304 10.73 -14.39 -3.61
N LEU A 305 10.95 -14.07 -4.89
CA LEU A 305 11.60 -12.81 -5.28
C LEU A 305 10.87 -11.59 -4.70
N LYS A 306 9.54 -11.53 -4.88
CA LYS A 306 8.69 -10.45 -4.37
C LYS A 306 8.83 -10.28 -2.86
N ALA A 307 8.81 -11.36 -2.10
CA ALA A 307 8.98 -11.31 -0.65
C ALA A 307 10.29 -10.62 -0.24
N VAL A 308 11.40 -10.93 -0.92
CA VAL A 308 12.71 -10.30 -0.64
C VAL A 308 12.70 -8.83 -1.10
N GLN A 309 12.17 -8.53 -2.28
CA GLN A 309 12.09 -7.15 -2.81
C GLN A 309 11.19 -6.24 -1.97
N TYR A 310 10.06 -6.73 -1.48
CA TYR A 310 9.13 -5.95 -0.67
C TYR A 310 9.64 -5.80 0.78
N SER A 311 10.37 -6.80 1.30
CA SER A 311 11.14 -6.64 2.55
C SER A 311 12.20 -5.56 2.42
N PHE A 312 12.90 -5.51 1.27
CA PHE A 312 13.84 -4.44 0.97
C PHE A 312 13.13 -3.07 0.93
N GLY A 313 11.99 -2.98 0.26
CA GLY A 313 11.18 -1.76 0.20
C GLY A 313 10.81 -1.22 1.59
N TRP A 314 10.30 -2.09 2.48
CA TRP A 314 10.02 -1.74 3.88
C TRP A 314 11.26 -1.24 4.63
N GLN A 315 12.36 -1.97 4.53
CA GLN A 315 13.62 -1.62 5.17
C GLN A 315 14.14 -0.24 4.69
N SER A 316 14.04 0.03 3.40
CA SER A 316 14.52 1.27 2.77
C SER A 316 13.69 2.48 3.14
N ILE A 317 12.37 2.35 3.27
CA ILE A 317 11.48 3.49 3.50
C ILE A 317 11.18 3.76 4.97
N ALA A 318 11.07 2.69 5.77
CA ALA A 318 10.82 2.74 7.20
C ALA A 318 11.82 1.83 7.94
N PRO A 319 13.10 2.24 8.08
CA PRO A 319 14.07 1.52 8.88
C PRO A 319 13.55 1.14 10.27
N GLY A 320 13.79 -0.12 10.66
CA GLY A 320 13.29 -0.70 11.91
C GLY A 320 12.05 -1.60 11.74
N THR A 321 11.41 -1.59 10.57
CA THR A 321 10.32 -2.53 10.24
C THR A 321 10.83 -3.94 9.88
N VAL A 322 11.97 -4.00 9.19
CA VAL A 322 12.75 -5.22 8.93
C VAL A 322 14.01 -5.18 9.78
N ARG A 323 14.45 -6.34 10.27
CA ARG A 323 15.59 -6.51 11.17
C ARG A 323 16.70 -7.30 10.49
N ALA A 324 17.93 -7.17 11.00
CA ALA A 324 19.10 -7.89 10.48
C ALA A 324 18.93 -9.43 10.49
N ASP A 325 18.24 -9.99 11.49
CA ASP A 325 17.98 -11.43 11.58
C ASP A 325 16.98 -11.93 10.53
N HIS A 326 16.10 -11.07 10.00
CA HIS A 326 15.26 -11.42 8.85
C HIS A 326 16.11 -11.62 7.58
N TRP A 327 17.09 -10.74 7.34
CA TRP A 327 18.02 -10.87 6.22
C TRP A 327 18.90 -12.12 6.33
N GLN A 328 19.42 -12.39 7.53
CA GLN A 328 20.13 -13.65 7.80
C GLN A 328 19.22 -14.85 7.52
N SER A 329 17.97 -14.81 7.94
CA SER A 329 17.03 -15.92 7.73
C SER A 329 16.71 -16.14 6.25
N PHE A 330 16.59 -15.08 5.44
CA PHE A 330 16.48 -15.23 3.98
C PHE A 330 17.71 -15.92 3.39
N TYR A 331 18.92 -15.56 3.82
CA TYR A 331 20.13 -16.24 3.39
C TYR A 331 20.12 -17.73 3.78
N ASP A 332 19.81 -18.03 5.04
CA ASP A 332 19.81 -19.39 5.55
C ASP A 332 18.80 -20.27 4.80
N VAL A 333 17.60 -19.75 4.53
CA VAL A 333 16.53 -20.47 3.87
C VAL A 333 16.79 -20.61 2.37
N LEU A 334 17.12 -19.51 1.68
CA LEU A 334 17.19 -19.49 0.21
C LEU A 334 18.52 -20.03 -0.32
N VAL A 335 19.61 -19.86 0.43
CA VAL A 335 20.98 -20.21 -0.01
C VAL A 335 21.52 -21.43 0.73
N LYS A 336 21.40 -21.47 2.07
CA LYS A 336 21.90 -22.61 2.86
C LYS A 336 20.93 -23.79 2.93
N ASP A 337 19.74 -23.64 2.36
CA ASP A 337 18.67 -24.64 2.42
C ASP A 337 18.39 -25.12 3.84
N LYS A 338 18.23 -24.18 4.79
CA LYS A 338 18.04 -24.46 6.23
C LYS A 338 17.02 -25.56 6.52
N HIS A 339 15.97 -25.65 5.70
CA HIS A 339 14.88 -26.62 5.84
C HIS A 339 15.08 -27.93 5.06
N GLN A 340 16.18 -28.06 4.31
CA GLN A 340 16.52 -29.23 3.50
C GLN A 340 15.44 -29.59 2.47
N LEU A 341 14.87 -28.56 1.83
CA LEU A 341 13.78 -28.68 0.86
C LEU A 341 14.27 -28.66 -0.60
N GLY A 342 15.58 -28.53 -0.83
CA GLY A 342 16.15 -28.31 -2.15
C GLY A 342 15.79 -26.93 -2.72
N VAL A 343 15.55 -25.93 -1.86
CA VAL A 343 15.18 -24.57 -2.30
C VAL A 343 16.23 -23.96 -3.24
N PRO A 344 17.55 -24.02 -2.96
CA PRO A 344 18.56 -23.46 -3.87
C PRO A 344 18.55 -24.13 -5.24
N ALA A 345 18.39 -25.46 -5.29
CA ALA A 345 18.34 -26.21 -6.54
C ALA A 345 17.12 -25.84 -7.39
N TRP A 346 15.96 -25.67 -6.76
CA TRP A 346 14.75 -25.20 -7.43
C TRP A 346 14.89 -23.74 -7.92
N LEU A 347 15.42 -22.84 -7.08
CA LEU A 347 15.62 -21.44 -7.47
C LEU A 347 16.66 -21.29 -8.60
N LYS A 348 17.67 -22.16 -8.68
CA LYS A 348 18.63 -22.21 -9.81
C LYS A 348 17.97 -22.53 -11.15
N GLN A 349 16.80 -23.18 -11.17
CA GLN A 349 16.01 -23.36 -12.40
C GLN A 349 15.34 -22.06 -12.87
N ASN A 350 15.32 -21.03 -12.00
CA ASN A 350 14.74 -19.71 -12.23
C ASN A 350 15.80 -18.62 -12.02
N PRO A 351 16.93 -18.65 -12.77
CA PRO A 351 18.14 -17.92 -12.41
C PRO A 351 17.97 -16.40 -12.34
N GLN A 352 17.11 -15.82 -13.18
CA GLN A 352 16.84 -14.38 -13.14
C GLN A 352 16.14 -13.95 -11.84
N ALA A 353 15.15 -14.73 -11.38
CA ALA A 353 14.43 -14.42 -10.15
C ALA A 353 15.35 -14.62 -8.94
N TYR A 354 16.16 -15.69 -8.97
CA TYR A 354 17.09 -15.96 -7.89
C TYR A 354 18.18 -14.89 -7.80
N ALA A 355 18.82 -14.54 -8.92
CA ALA A 355 19.84 -13.49 -8.94
C ALA A 355 19.31 -12.15 -8.43
N GLN A 356 18.09 -11.73 -8.82
CA GLN A 356 17.48 -10.51 -8.29
C GLN A 356 17.17 -10.57 -6.79
N ALA A 357 16.80 -11.73 -6.25
CA ALA A 357 16.63 -11.92 -4.82
C ALA A 357 17.98 -11.79 -4.09
N LEU A 358 19.06 -12.35 -4.65
CA LEU A 358 20.42 -12.19 -4.14
C LEU A 358 20.90 -10.73 -4.25
N GLU A 359 20.55 -9.99 -5.30
CA GLU A 359 20.84 -8.55 -5.37
C GLU A 359 20.31 -7.81 -4.16
N ARG A 360 19.11 -8.16 -3.67
CA ARG A 360 18.52 -7.52 -2.48
C ARG A 360 19.23 -7.93 -1.18
N LEU A 361 19.70 -9.17 -1.05
CA LEU A 361 20.55 -9.57 0.08
C LEU A 361 21.86 -8.79 0.09
N VAL A 362 22.49 -8.63 -1.08
CA VAL A 362 23.70 -7.82 -1.23
C VAL A 362 23.42 -6.35 -0.91
N GLN A 363 22.32 -5.78 -1.40
CA GLN A 363 21.95 -4.40 -1.07
C GLN A 363 21.69 -4.22 0.43
N ALA A 364 21.06 -5.18 1.09
CA ALA A 364 20.88 -5.15 2.53
C ALA A 364 22.23 -5.08 3.29
N GLU A 365 23.25 -5.80 2.83
CA GLU A 365 24.61 -5.68 3.37
C GLU A 365 25.24 -4.32 3.05
N ARG A 366 25.21 -3.91 1.78
CA ARG A 366 25.82 -2.66 1.32
C ARG A 366 25.24 -1.41 1.99
N MET A 367 23.98 -1.46 2.39
CA MET A 367 23.27 -0.37 3.06
C MET A 367 23.33 -0.47 4.60
N GLY A 368 24.06 -1.45 5.15
CA GLY A 368 24.23 -1.63 6.59
C GLY A 368 23.00 -2.19 7.31
N TYR A 369 22.03 -2.75 6.60
CA TYR A 369 20.83 -3.38 7.18
C TYR A 369 21.11 -4.78 7.73
N TRP A 370 22.17 -5.43 7.24
CA TRP A 370 22.62 -6.76 7.65
C TRP A 370 24.14 -6.82 7.59
N GLN A 371 24.78 -7.50 8.54
CA GLN A 371 26.24 -7.66 8.61
C GLN A 371 26.62 -9.15 8.59
N PRO A 372 26.62 -9.79 7.41
CA PRO A 372 27.08 -11.17 7.28
C PRO A 372 28.59 -11.33 7.49
N ASP A 373 29.00 -12.52 7.90
CA ASP A 373 30.42 -12.89 7.96
C ASP A 373 31.08 -12.95 6.56
N ALA A 374 32.41 -12.97 6.54
CA ALA A 374 33.18 -12.97 5.30
C ALA A 374 32.88 -14.19 4.41
N GLN A 375 32.62 -15.36 5.00
CA GLN A 375 32.31 -16.59 4.27
C GLN A 375 30.96 -16.47 3.55
N THR A 376 29.96 -15.89 4.22
CA THR A 376 28.64 -15.62 3.70
C THR A 376 28.70 -14.64 2.53
N LYS A 377 29.50 -13.57 2.66
CA LYS A 377 29.71 -12.60 1.57
C LYS A 377 30.37 -13.24 0.34
N GLN A 378 31.43 -14.02 0.54
CA GLN A 378 32.09 -14.75 -0.56
C GLN A 378 31.14 -15.76 -1.22
N GLY A 379 30.35 -16.48 -0.43
CA GLY A 379 29.35 -17.43 -0.93
C GLY A 379 28.26 -16.75 -1.76
N LEU A 380 27.72 -15.63 -1.28
CA LEU A 380 26.74 -14.81 -2.02
C LEU A 380 27.32 -14.30 -3.33
N ALA A 381 28.53 -13.75 -3.31
CA ALA A 381 29.19 -13.24 -4.52
C ALA A 381 29.46 -14.36 -5.54
N ALA A 382 29.94 -15.52 -5.09
CA ALA A 382 30.22 -16.65 -5.96
C ALA A 382 28.94 -17.16 -6.64
N LEU A 383 27.86 -17.34 -5.87
CA LEU A 383 26.57 -17.78 -6.38
C LEU A 383 25.94 -16.74 -7.31
N TYR A 384 25.97 -15.46 -6.95
CA TYR A 384 25.46 -14.40 -7.80
C TYR A 384 26.20 -14.36 -9.15
N ARG A 385 27.54 -14.46 -9.13
CA ARG A 385 28.36 -14.53 -10.36
C ARG A 385 28.06 -15.78 -11.19
N GLU A 386 27.85 -16.93 -10.56
CA GLU A 386 27.45 -18.17 -11.25
C GLU A 386 26.15 -17.94 -12.04
N LEU A 387 25.11 -17.44 -11.36
CA LEU A 387 23.79 -17.22 -11.96
C LEU A 387 23.82 -16.19 -13.09
N THR A 388 24.51 -15.06 -12.90
CA THR A 388 24.51 -13.96 -13.87
C THR A 388 25.48 -14.15 -15.03
N LYS A 389 26.47 -15.04 -14.90
CA LYS A 389 27.33 -15.44 -16.02
C LYS A 389 26.54 -16.16 -17.10
N ASP A 390 25.66 -17.09 -16.69
CA ASP A 390 24.90 -17.93 -17.62
C ASP A 390 23.58 -17.26 -18.04
N ALA A 391 22.99 -16.44 -17.18
CA ALA A 391 21.77 -15.68 -17.45
C ALA A 391 21.89 -14.23 -16.93
N PRO A 392 22.50 -13.31 -17.71
CA PRO A 392 22.65 -11.91 -17.31
C PRO A 392 21.29 -11.24 -17.02
N LEU A 393 21.23 -10.45 -15.94
CA LEU A 393 20.04 -9.67 -15.61
C LEU A 393 19.89 -8.48 -16.56
N SER A 394 18.67 -8.25 -17.07
CA SER A 394 18.38 -7.10 -17.94
C SER A 394 18.64 -5.76 -17.26
N ASN A 395 18.34 -5.67 -15.96
CA ASN A 395 18.54 -4.48 -15.13
C ASN A 395 19.46 -4.78 -13.95
N GLU A 396 20.63 -5.38 -14.22
CA GLU A 396 21.63 -5.65 -13.19
C GLU A 396 22.06 -4.37 -12.47
N LEU A 397 22.02 -4.40 -11.13
CA LEU A 397 22.47 -3.29 -10.30
C LEU A 397 23.99 -3.17 -10.38
N ALA A 398 24.48 -2.08 -10.98
CA ALA A 398 25.91 -1.82 -11.13
C ALA A 398 26.68 -1.87 -9.80
N ALA A 399 26.02 -1.49 -8.70
CA ALA A 399 26.65 -1.52 -7.38
C ALA A 399 26.77 -2.94 -6.80
N VAL A 400 25.83 -3.85 -7.09
CA VAL A 400 25.94 -5.28 -6.73
C VAL A 400 27.03 -5.96 -7.55
N ARG A 401 27.12 -5.64 -8.85
CA ARG A 401 28.19 -6.14 -9.72
C ARG A 401 29.59 -5.78 -9.20
N ARG A 402 29.79 -4.52 -8.81
CA ARG A 402 31.06 -4.04 -8.21
C ARG A 402 31.35 -4.76 -6.89
N TRP A 403 30.37 -4.80 -5.99
CA TRP A 403 30.49 -5.50 -4.72
C TRP A 403 30.88 -6.97 -4.91
N THR A 404 30.27 -7.65 -5.89
CA THR A 404 30.56 -9.04 -6.22
C THR A 404 32.02 -9.23 -6.65
N ALA A 405 32.55 -8.32 -7.47
CA ALA A 405 33.94 -8.36 -7.90
C ALA A 405 34.91 -8.14 -6.73
N ASP A 406 34.55 -7.29 -5.76
CA ASP A 406 35.38 -7.00 -4.58
C ASP A 406 35.42 -8.17 -3.58
N GLN A 407 34.36 -8.97 -3.49
CA GLN A 407 34.31 -10.14 -2.59
C GLN A 407 35.04 -11.37 -3.12
N LEU A 408 35.32 -11.43 -4.42
CA LEU A 408 35.89 -12.61 -5.06
C LEU A 408 37.38 -12.39 -5.35
N PRO A 409 38.22 -13.44 -5.29
CA PRO A 409 39.61 -13.32 -5.70
C PRO A 409 39.66 -12.79 -7.13
N GLN A 410 40.35 -11.66 -7.33
CA GLN A 410 40.67 -11.19 -8.67
C GLN A 410 41.45 -12.30 -9.35
N ALA A 411 40.91 -12.87 -10.43
CA ALA A 411 41.72 -13.67 -11.33
C ALA A 411 42.74 -12.69 -11.92
N VAL A 412 43.96 -12.70 -11.39
CA VAL A 412 45.08 -12.02 -12.05
C VAL A 412 45.19 -12.67 -13.42
N PRO A 413 44.88 -11.97 -14.52
CA PRO A 413 45.21 -12.52 -15.83
C PRO A 413 46.72 -12.64 -15.82
N ALA A 414 47.25 -13.84 -16.03
CA ALA A 414 48.65 -13.97 -16.42
C ALA A 414 48.82 -13.10 -17.65
N LEU A 415 49.49 -11.96 -17.50
CA LEU A 415 49.78 -11.07 -18.63
C LEU A 415 50.53 -11.94 -19.65
N PRO A 416 50.05 -12.06 -20.90
CA PRO A 416 50.92 -12.53 -21.96
C PRO A 416 52.08 -11.54 -22.02
N VAL A 417 53.31 -12.04 -21.91
CA VAL A 417 54.50 -11.23 -22.19
C VAL A 417 54.46 -10.90 -23.69
N VAL A 418 53.94 -9.71 -24.01
CA VAL A 418 53.97 -9.16 -25.37
C VAL A 418 55.28 -8.36 -25.51
N PRO A 419 56.11 -8.60 -26.54
CA PRO A 419 57.29 -7.79 -26.78
C PRO A 419 56.90 -6.33 -27.02
N ALA A 420 57.69 -5.41 -26.47
CA ALA A 420 57.43 -3.97 -26.54
C ALA A 420 57.26 -3.49 -27.99
N ALA A 421 56.07 -2.97 -28.31
CA ALA A 421 55.81 -2.24 -29.55
C ALA A 421 56.14 -0.75 -29.38
N ALA A 422 56.70 -0.15 -30.44
CA ALA A 422 57.19 1.22 -30.51
C ALA A 422 56.11 2.28 -30.20
N PRO A 423 56.51 3.50 -29.74
CA PRO A 423 55.58 4.51 -29.25
C PRO A 423 54.71 5.08 -30.37
N ARG A 424 53.39 5.14 -30.15
CA ARG A 424 52.44 5.92 -30.98
C ARG A 424 52.20 7.31 -30.36
N PRO A 425 51.97 8.34 -31.19
CA PRO A 425 51.76 9.72 -30.74
C PRO A 425 50.40 9.91 -30.03
N PRO A 426 50.26 10.95 -29.19
CA PRO A 426 49.11 11.12 -28.31
C PRO A 426 47.84 11.51 -29.07
N ALA A 427 46.77 10.76 -28.87
CA ALA A 427 45.42 11.11 -29.32
C ALA A 427 44.72 12.00 -28.27
N LYS A 428 44.05 13.05 -28.75
CA LYS A 428 43.27 14.01 -27.94
C LYS A 428 42.05 13.33 -27.29
N ALA A 429 41.78 13.69 -26.05
CA ALA A 429 40.60 13.26 -25.29
C ALA A 429 39.31 13.89 -25.87
N PRO A 430 38.22 13.12 -26.04
CA PRO A 430 36.93 13.68 -26.33
C PRO A 430 36.27 14.21 -25.04
N GLU A 431 35.66 15.39 -25.17
CA GLU A 431 34.91 16.11 -24.15
C GLU A 431 33.59 15.38 -23.83
N ARG A 432 33.29 15.23 -22.54
CA ARG A 432 32.17 14.44 -22.02
C ARG A 432 30.93 15.34 -21.87
N ALA A 433 29.92 15.14 -22.71
CA ALA A 433 28.63 15.80 -22.57
C ALA A 433 27.90 15.32 -21.28
N PRO A 434 27.17 16.20 -20.58
CA PRO A 434 26.43 15.84 -19.37
C PRO A 434 25.25 14.91 -19.69
N ALA A 435 25.03 13.91 -18.83
CA ALA A 435 23.95 12.95 -18.94
C ALA A 435 22.59 13.61 -18.71
N THR A 436 21.69 13.46 -19.68
CA THR A 436 20.26 13.79 -19.55
C THR A 436 19.57 12.73 -18.71
N VAL A 437 18.95 13.16 -17.62
CA VAL A 437 18.09 12.32 -16.77
C VAL A 437 16.72 12.23 -17.46
N SER A 438 16.33 11.04 -17.90
CA SER A 438 14.99 10.79 -18.42
C SER A 438 13.96 10.79 -17.28
N PRO A 439 12.79 11.44 -17.44
CA PRO A 439 11.73 11.40 -16.44
C PRO A 439 11.08 10.00 -16.38
N VAL A 440 10.83 9.52 -15.17
CA VAL A 440 10.06 8.29 -14.91
C VAL A 440 8.61 8.50 -15.37
N PRO A 441 8.02 7.59 -16.17
CA PRO A 441 6.66 7.75 -16.66
C PRO A 441 5.65 7.55 -15.51
N THR A 442 4.91 8.60 -15.16
CA THR A 442 3.73 8.50 -14.30
C THR A 442 2.62 7.76 -15.05
N VAL A 443 2.08 6.69 -14.47
CA VAL A 443 0.91 6.00 -15.02
C VAL A 443 -0.33 6.89 -14.82
N ARG A 444 -0.73 7.60 -15.87
CA ARG A 444 -1.99 8.36 -15.91
C ARG A 444 -3.11 7.44 -16.37
N GLY A 445 -4.11 7.20 -15.51
CA GLY A 445 -5.35 6.56 -15.93
C GLY A 445 -6.21 7.51 -16.78
N LEU A 446 -7.22 6.95 -17.45
CA LEU A 446 -8.16 7.73 -18.25
C LEU A 446 -8.96 8.68 -17.34
N ALA A 447 -8.83 9.99 -17.55
CA ALA A 447 -9.63 10.99 -16.87
C ALA A 447 -11.09 10.89 -17.35
N LEU A 448 -12.00 10.48 -16.47
CA LEU A 448 -13.43 10.47 -16.76
C LEU A 448 -13.95 11.91 -16.78
N GLN A 449 -14.34 12.39 -17.96
CA GLN A 449 -15.05 13.67 -18.09
C GLN A 449 -16.52 13.47 -17.72
N ARG A 450 -17.07 14.37 -16.91
CA ARG A 450 -18.50 14.41 -16.62
C ARG A 450 -19.26 14.71 -17.92
N VAL A 451 -19.89 13.68 -18.49
CA VAL A 451 -20.82 13.86 -19.61
C VAL A 451 -22.06 14.59 -19.06
N PRO A 452 -22.52 15.68 -19.69
CA PRO A 452 -23.79 16.32 -19.34
C PRO A 452 -24.91 15.27 -19.37
N ASP A 453 -25.85 15.34 -18.41
CA ASP A 453 -26.98 14.41 -18.38
C ASP A 453 -27.67 14.38 -19.74
N ALA A 454 -27.80 13.18 -20.31
CA ALA A 454 -28.51 13.02 -21.57
C ALA A 454 -29.94 13.55 -21.40
N PRO A 455 -30.49 14.28 -22.40
CA PRO A 455 -31.88 14.71 -22.35
C PRO A 455 -32.77 13.49 -22.09
N LYS A 456 -33.67 13.61 -21.11
CA LYS A 456 -34.61 12.53 -20.76
C LYS A 456 -35.25 12.03 -22.06
N PRO A 457 -35.19 10.71 -22.35
CA PRO A 457 -35.81 10.19 -23.55
C PRO A 457 -37.30 10.55 -23.51
N GLU A 458 -37.81 11.07 -24.64
CA GLU A 458 -39.23 11.36 -24.76
C GLU A 458 -40.04 10.11 -24.41
N PRO A 459 -41.18 10.26 -23.69
CA PRO A 459 -42.00 9.11 -23.32
C PRO A 459 -42.44 8.39 -24.60
N ARG A 460 -41.99 7.13 -24.75
CA ARG A 460 -42.39 6.26 -25.86
C ARG A 460 -43.91 6.26 -26.00
N ALA A 461 -44.39 6.43 -27.24
CA ALA A 461 -45.81 6.48 -27.56
C ALA A 461 -46.55 5.28 -26.94
N ALA A 462 -47.72 5.54 -26.32
CA ALA A 462 -48.48 4.54 -25.55
C ALA A 462 -48.78 3.24 -26.32
N THR A 463 -48.80 3.30 -27.65
CA THR A 463 -49.01 2.17 -28.56
C THR A 463 -47.83 1.19 -28.65
N GLN A 464 -46.57 1.64 -28.45
CA GLN A 464 -45.43 0.72 -28.40
C GLN A 464 -45.39 -0.06 -27.07
N ARG A 465 -45.77 0.59 -25.98
CA ARG A 465 -45.81 -0.02 -24.64
C ARG A 465 -46.86 -1.12 -24.54
N SER A 466 -48.02 -0.93 -25.18
CA SER A 466 -49.09 -1.94 -25.19
C SER A 466 -48.72 -3.17 -26.01
N LEU A 467 -48.01 -3.00 -27.14
CA LEU A 467 -47.56 -4.11 -27.98
C LEU A 467 -46.49 -4.97 -27.27
N GLU A 468 -45.50 -4.33 -26.63
CA GLU A 468 -44.46 -5.03 -25.85
C GLU A 468 -45.07 -5.80 -24.67
N GLN A 469 -46.04 -5.21 -23.96
CA GLN A 469 -46.76 -5.89 -22.88
C GLN A 469 -47.57 -7.08 -23.38
N ALA A 470 -48.27 -6.93 -24.52
CA ALA A 470 -49.02 -8.03 -25.11
C ALA A 470 -48.09 -9.19 -25.53
N LEU A 471 -46.95 -8.88 -26.15
CA LEU A 471 -45.95 -9.87 -26.54
C LEU A 471 -45.33 -10.57 -25.33
N ALA A 472 -45.06 -9.85 -24.24
CA ALA A 472 -44.55 -10.42 -23.00
C ALA A 472 -45.57 -11.39 -22.35
N TRP A 473 -46.86 -11.04 -22.36
CA TRP A 473 -47.91 -11.92 -21.85
C TRP A 473 -48.07 -13.19 -22.69
N VAL A 474 -47.98 -13.08 -24.02
CA VAL A 474 -48.01 -14.25 -24.93
C VAL A 474 -46.80 -15.15 -24.69
N ALA A 475 -45.60 -14.59 -24.56
CA ALA A 475 -44.38 -15.37 -24.28
C ALA A 475 -44.47 -16.10 -22.93
N MET A 476 -45.01 -15.44 -21.90
CA MET A 476 -45.19 -16.03 -20.57
C MET A 476 -46.23 -17.16 -20.59
N ALA A 477 -47.34 -16.99 -21.32
CA ALA A 477 -48.35 -18.03 -21.49
C ALA A 477 -47.79 -19.27 -22.22
N LEU A 478 -46.96 -19.06 -23.26
CA LEU A 478 -46.31 -20.16 -23.98
C LEU A 478 -45.32 -20.94 -23.10
N LEU A 479 -44.54 -20.25 -22.26
CA LEU A 479 -43.62 -20.88 -21.32
C LEU A 479 -44.38 -21.71 -20.26
N MET A 480 -45.46 -21.18 -19.70
CA MET A 480 -46.28 -21.93 -18.75
C MET A 480 -46.93 -23.16 -19.39
N SER A 481 -47.44 -23.03 -20.62
CA SER A 481 -48.04 -24.13 -21.38
C SER A 481 -47.02 -25.23 -21.69
N ALA A 482 -45.80 -24.84 -22.10
CA ALA A 482 -44.70 -25.79 -22.33
C ALA A 482 -44.28 -26.50 -21.05
N GLY A 483 -44.21 -25.78 -19.92
CA GLY A 483 -43.94 -26.34 -18.60
C GLY A 483 -45.01 -27.36 -18.16
N ALA A 484 -46.28 -27.04 -18.34
CA ALA A 484 -47.40 -27.93 -18.03
C ALA A 484 -47.38 -29.21 -18.90
N MET A 485 -47.13 -29.08 -20.20
CA MET A 485 -46.98 -30.23 -21.10
C MET A 485 -45.78 -31.11 -20.72
N TRP A 486 -44.67 -30.51 -20.31
CA TRP A 486 -43.48 -31.25 -19.88
C TRP A 486 -43.73 -32.02 -18.58
N GLN A 487 -44.44 -31.42 -17.61
CA GLN A 487 -44.82 -32.10 -16.37
C GLN A 487 -45.82 -33.24 -16.61
N ALA A 488 -46.82 -33.03 -17.49
CA ALA A 488 -47.78 -34.07 -17.85
C ALA A 488 -47.11 -35.29 -18.51
N ARG A 489 -46.13 -35.05 -19.41
CA ARG A 489 -45.33 -36.14 -20.03
C ARG A 489 -44.44 -36.89 -19.03
N ARG A 490 -43.97 -36.23 -17.96
CA ARG A 490 -43.21 -36.88 -16.89
C ARG A 490 -44.10 -37.75 -16.00
N ALA A 491 -45.32 -37.31 -15.71
CA ALA A 491 -46.27 -38.09 -14.91
C ALA A 491 -46.65 -39.40 -15.62
N THR A 492 -46.90 -39.38 -16.94
CA THR A 492 -47.23 -40.58 -17.71
C THR A 492 -46.08 -41.59 -17.87
N ASN A 493 -44.83 -41.17 -17.71
CA ASN A 493 -43.66 -42.05 -17.81
C ASN A 493 -43.25 -42.70 -16.47
N ASN A 494 -43.80 -42.24 -15.34
CA ASN A 494 -43.43 -42.74 -14.01
C ASN A 494 -44.36 -43.83 -13.46
N ASP A 495 -45.48 -44.13 -14.12
CA ASP A 495 -46.43 -45.16 -13.69
C ASP A 495 -46.06 -46.59 -14.13
N ASN A 496 -44.94 -46.78 -14.85
CA ASN A 496 -44.53 -48.09 -15.38
C ASN A 496 -43.41 -48.79 -14.61
N ASN A 497 -43.06 -48.36 -13.40
CA ASN A 497 -41.95 -48.96 -12.66
C ASN A 497 -42.15 -49.00 -11.14
N LEU A 498 -43.18 -49.72 -10.68
CA LEU A 498 -43.30 -50.17 -9.30
C LEU A 498 -43.78 -51.63 -9.25
N SER A 499 -42.85 -52.57 -9.46
CA SER A 499 -43.01 -53.95 -8.99
C SER A 499 -42.54 -54.02 -7.53
N PRO A 500 -43.38 -54.45 -6.57
CA PRO A 500 -42.94 -54.62 -5.18
C PRO A 500 -42.16 -55.94 -5.06
N GLN A 501 -40.87 -55.86 -4.72
CA GLN A 501 -40.15 -57.01 -4.18
C GLN A 501 -40.26 -57.00 -2.66
N GLY A 502 -40.93 -58.02 -2.14
CA GLY A 502 -40.80 -58.51 -0.78
C GLY A 502 -41.26 -59.96 -0.76
N THR A 503 -40.41 -60.87 -0.27
CA THR A 503 -40.71 -62.12 0.46
C THR A 503 -42.15 -62.69 0.30
N ALA A 504 -42.39 -63.94 -0.10
CA ALA A 504 -41.61 -65.18 0.05
C ALA A 504 -41.81 -66.12 -1.16
#